data_AF-A0AB33TBH1-F1
#
_entry.id   AF-A0AB33TBH1-F1
#
_cell.length_a   1.000
_cell.length_b   1.000
_cell.length_c   1.000
_cell.angle_alpha   90.00
_cell.angle_beta   90.00
_cell.angle_gamma   90.00
#
_symmetry.space_group_name_H-M   'P 1'
#
loop_
_entity.id
_entity.type
_entity.pdbx_description
1 polymer ?
#
loop_
_entity_poly.entity_id
_entity_poly.type
_entity_poly.pdbx_seq_one_letter_code
_entity_poly.pdbx_strand_id
1 'polypeptide(L)'
;MMRRLPTFAMAAVLALATAAPASADRVNDVANDIGGAVCVIVGADPTFHGINSIGQALNQRGFTDQAAGRVIALSVSAYCPWHQPLIDLYTKAAHWRSA
;
A
#
# COMPACT_ATOMS: atom_id res chain seq x y z
N MET A 1 -46.87 -45.44 16.01
CA MET A 1 -45.85 -46.21 15.26
C MET A 1 -45.08 -45.24 14.35
N MET A 2 -43.79 -45.52 14.14
CA MET A 2 -42.68 -44.59 13.87
C MET A 2 -42.85 -43.59 12.71
N ARG A 3 -42.49 -42.33 12.99
CA ARG A 3 -42.28 -41.22 12.04
C ARG A 3 -40.91 -41.38 11.36
N ARG A 4 -40.90 -41.15 10.03
CA ARG A 4 -39.79 -41.42 9.10
C ARG A 4 -38.55 -40.54 9.33
N LEU A 5 -37.38 -41.17 9.16
CA LEU A 5 -35.98 -40.69 8.99
C LEU A 5 -35.84 -39.55 7.95
N PRO A 6 -34.71 -38.80 7.83
CA PRO A 6 -33.34 -39.20 8.15
C PRO A 6 -32.40 -38.15 8.80
N THR A 7 -31.34 -38.70 9.38
CA THR A 7 -30.07 -38.10 9.80
C THR A 7 -29.51 -37.13 8.75
N PHE A 8 -29.57 -35.82 9.01
CA PHE A 8 -28.76 -34.86 8.26
C PHE A 8 -27.31 -35.01 8.73
N ALA A 9 -26.55 -35.80 7.98
CA ALA A 9 -25.11 -35.94 8.14
C ALA A 9 -24.46 -34.55 8.01
N MET A 10 -23.81 -34.11 9.08
CA MET A 10 -22.85 -33.01 9.09
C MET A 10 -21.82 -33.25 7.99
N ALA A 11 -21.89 -32.46 6.91
CA ALA A 11 -20.76 -32.24 6.02
C ALA A 11 -20.16 -30.88 6.37
N ALA A 12 -19.36 -30.84 7.44
CA ALA A 12 -18.48 -29.72 7.71
C ALA A 12 -17.35 -29.75 6.66
N VAL A 13 -17.58 -29.11 5.53
CA VAL A 13 -16.53 -28.85 4.55
C VAL A 13 -15.65 -27.76 5.15
N LEU A 14 -14.55 -28.16 5.81
CA LEU A 14 -13.46 -27.26 6.13
C LEU A 14 -12.86 -26.79 4.80
N ALA A 15 -13.39 -25.68 4.28
CA ALA A 15 -12.66 -24.86 3.35
C ALA A 15 -11.44 -24.33 4.10
N LEU A 16 -10.31 -25.05 3.96
CA LEU A 16 -8.99 -24.50 4.16
C LEU A 16 -8.88 -23.33 3.17
N ALA A 17 -9.36 -22.17 3.59
CA ALA A 17 -9.02 -20.90 3.01
C ALA A 17 -7.49 -20.84 3.09
N THR A 18 -6.86 -21.13 1.97
CA THR A 18 -5.46 -20.83 1.73
C THR A 18 -5.35 -19.32 1.92
N ALA A 19 -5.01 -18.90 3.13
CA ALA A 19 -4.55 -17.56 3.37
C ALA A 19 -3.38 -17.37 2.39
N ALA A 20 -3.62 -16.59 1.34
CA ALA A 20 -2.57 -16.18 0.43
C ALA A 20 -1.39 -15.73 1.30
N PRO A 21 -0.16 -16.13 0.97
CA PRO A 21 0.98 -15.76 1.79
C PRO A 21 0.90 -14.25 1.93
N ALA A 22 0.84 -13.77 3.17
CA ALA A 22 1.05 -12.36 3.47
C ALA A 22 2.51 -12.09 3.10
N SER A 23 2.79 -11.95 1.81
CA SER A 23 4.00 -11.36 1.32
C SER A 23 3.97 -9.97 1.94
N ALA A 24 4.80 -9.75 2.95
CA ALA A 24 5.14 -8.40 3.38
C ALA A 24 5.57 -7.69 2.10
N ASP A 25 4.67 -6.84 1.58
CA ASP A 25 4.91 -6.17 0.32
C ASP A 25 6.09 -5.24 0.59
N ARG A 26 7.19 -5.43 -0.14
CA ARG A 26 8.43 -4.67 0.07
C ARG A 26 8.17 -3.16 0.11
N VAL A 27 7.15 -2.69 -0.59
CA VAL A 27 6.68 -1.29 -0.55
C VAL A 27 6.20 -0.91 0.85
N ASN A 28 5.40 -1.76 1.50
CA ASN A 28 4.90 -1.54 2.86
C ASN A 28 6.03 -1.57 3.89
N ASP A 29 6.98 -2.50 3.78
CA ASP A 29 8.11 -2.59 4.70
C ASP A 29 8.97 -1.33 4.60
N VAL A 30 9.31 -0.91 3.37
CA VAL A 30 10.08 0.32 3.16
C VAL A 30 9.28 1.55 3.60
N ALA A 31 7.97 1.62 3.33
CA ALA A 31 7.14 2.74 3.77
C ALA A 31 7.10 2.88 5.31
N ASN A 32 7.13 1.77 6.05
CA ASN A 32 7.23 1.81 7.51
C ASN A 32 8.64 2.18 8.00
N ASP A 33 9.69 1.76 7.28
CA ASP A 33 11.07 2.09 7.63
C ASP A 33 11.39 3.57 7.40
N ILE A 34 11.00 4.13 6.24
CA ILE A 34 11.36 5.50 5.84
C ILE A 34 10.25 6.52 6.06
N GLY A 35 9.07 6.11 6.53
CA GLY A 35 7.87 6.95 6.48
C GLY A 35 7.98 8.26 7.26
N GLY A 36 8.65 8.24 8.42
CA GLY A 36 8.96 9.45 9.18
C GLY A 36 9.89 10.41 8.43
N ALA A 37 10.90 9.88 7.71
CA ALA A 37 11.84 10.69 6.93
C ALA A 37 11.16 11.30 5.69
N VAL A 38 10.32 10.51 5.00
CA VAL A 38 9.47 11.00 3.90
C VAL A 38 8.64 12.19 4.38
N CYS A 39 8.07 12.07 5.58
CA CYS A 39 7.25 13.12 6.14
C CYS A 39 8.01 14.43 6.41
N VAL A 40 9.23 14.34 6.94
CA VAL A 40 10.10 15.51 7.14
C VAL A 40 10.42 16.19 5.80
N ILE A 41 10.73 15.42 4.77
CA ILE A 41 11.06 15.96 3.44
C ILE A 41 9.84 16.65 2.83
N VAL A 42 8.67 16.00 2.85
CA VAL A 42 7.42 16.58 2.32
C VAL A 42 6.99 17.81 3.12
N GLY A 43 7.23 17.84 4.43
CA GLY A 43 6.97 19.02 5.26
C GLY A 43 7.92 20.18 4.98
N ALA A 44 9.18 19.91 4.65
CA ALA A 44 10.18 20.92 4.32
C ALA A 44 10.03 21.47 2.90
N ASP A 45 9.67 20.61 1.94
CA ASP A 45 9.44 20.96 0.53
C ASP A 45 8.11 20.34 0.04
N PRO A 46 6.94 20.97 0.34
CA PRO A 46 5.62 20.47 -0.03
C PRO A 46 5.31 20.73 -1.51
N THR A 47 6.22 20.35 -2.40
CA THR A 47 6.13 20.51 -3.84
C THR A 47 6.31 19.18 -4.57
N PHE A 48 6.00 19.15 -5.86
CA PHE A 48 6.21 17.97 -6.68
C PHE A 48 7.70 17.65 -6.85
N HIS A 49 8.57 18.66 -6.74
CA HIS A 49 10.01 18.47 -6.77
C HIS A 49 10.48 17.66 -5.56
N GLY A 50 10.07 18.05 -4.34
CA GLY A 50 10.36 17.33 -3.11
C GLY A 50 9.92 15.86 -3.19
N ILE A 51 8.69 15.61 -3.65
CA ILE A 51 8.15 14.24 -3.83
C ILE A 51 8.97 13.46 -4.87
N ASN A 52 9.31 14.08 -6.01
CA ASN A 52 10.08 13.42 -7.06
C ASN A 52 11.50 13.07 -6.60
N SER A 53 12.11 13.86 -5.71
CA SER A 53 13.42 13.55 -5.13
C SER A 53 13.41 12.25 -4.31
N ILE A 54 12.33 12.00 -3.57
CA ILE A 54 12.10 10.76 -2.82
C ILE A 54 11.91 9.60 -3.81
N GLY A 55 11.12 9.82 -4.87
CA GLY A 55 10.92 8.85 -5.94
C GLY A 55 12.23 8.43 -6.61
N GLN A 56 13.10 9.39 -6.94
CA GLN A 56 14.43 9.13 -7.50
C GLN A 56 15.33 8.34 -6.54
N ALA A 57 15.31 8.67 -5.24
CA ALA A 57 16.06 7.93 -4.23
C ALA A 57 15.58 6.48 -4.11
N LEU A 58 14.27 6.24 -4.24
CA LEU A 58 13.70 4.88 -4.28
C LEU A 58 14.02 4.16 -5.59
N ASN A 59 14.04 4.86 -6.71
CA ASN A 59 14.42 4.30 -8.00
C ASN A 59 15.89 3.81 -7.99
N GLN A 60 16.80 4.57 -7.37
CA GLN A 60 18.19 4.15 -7.13
C GLN A 60 18.30 2.89 -6.25
N ARG A 61 17.28 2.59 -5.43
CA ARG A 61 17.17 1.36 -4.63
C ARG A 61 16.50 0.21 -5.40
N GLY A 62 16.23 0.38 -6.69
CA GLY A 62 15.64 -0.63 -7.58
C GLY A 62 14.11 -0.66 -7.60
N PHE A 63 13.44 0.35 -7.06
CA PHE A 63 11.98 0.47 -7.19
C PHE A 63 11.60 1.03 -8.55
N THR A 64 10.51 0.52 -9.13
CA THR A 64 9.87 1.19 -10.27
C THR A 64 9.20 2.48 -9.81
N ASP A 65 8.97 3.42 -10.73
CA ASP A 65 8.32 4.70 -10.38
C ASP A 65 6.93 4.49 -9.74
N GLN A 66 6.20 3.47 -10.20
CA GLN A 66 4.92 3.09 -9.62
C GLN A 66 5.08 2.55 -8.19
N ALA A 67 6.06 1.69 -7.94
CA ALA A 67 6.32 1.15 -6.61
C ALA A 67 6.82 2.24 -5.65
N ALA A 68 7.68 3.15 -6.13
CA ALA A 68 8.16 4.30 -5.38
C ALA A 68 7.01 5.25 -5.00
N GLY A 69 6.10 5.55 -5.94
CA GLY A 69 4.90 6.34 -5.66
C GLY A 69 4.02 5.70 -4.58
N ARG A 70 3.88 4.38 -4.59
CA ARG A 70 3.14 3.63 -3.57
C ARG A 70 3.81 3.66 -2.20
N VAL A 71 5.15 3.59 -2.13
CA VAL A 71 5.91 3.79 -0.87
C VAL A 71 5.62 5.17 -0.30
N ILE A 72 5.71 6.22 -1.13
CA ILE A 72 5.50 7.61 -0.70
C ILE A 72 4.07 7.81 -0.21
N ALA A 73 3.07 7.30 -0.94
CA ALA A 73 1.68 7.43 -0.56
C ALA A 73 1.37 6.74 0.77
N LEU A 74 1.86 5.53 0.97
CA LEU A 74 1.71 4.80 2.24
C LEU A 74 2.41 5.54 3.39
N SER A 75 3.63 6.02 3.16
CA SER A 75 4.40 6.80 4.13
C SER A 75 3.67 8.05 4.57
N VAL A 76 3.20 8.88 3.65
CA VAL A 76 2.48 10.12 4.01
C VAL A 76 1.17 9.78 4.72
N SER A 77 0.47 8.74 4.27
CA SER A 77 -0.80 8.37 4.88
C SER A 77 -0.70 7.93 6.35
N ALA A 78 0.42 7.29 6.71
CA ALA A 78 0.66 6.80 8.05
C ALA A 78 1.31 7.85 8.97
N TYR A 79 2.22 8.68 8.46
CA TYR A 79 3.07 9.55 9.28
C TYR A 79 2.69 11.03 9.21
N CYS A 80 2.14 11.53 8.10
CA CYS A 80 1.60 12.89 8.01
C CYS A 80 0.35 13.00 7.15
N PRO A 81 -0.81 12.63 7.72
CA PRO A 81 -2.06 12.62 7.00
C PRO A 81 -2.49 14.00 6.47
N TRP A 82 -1.95 15.10 7.01
CA TRP A 82 -2.26 16.46 6.53
C TRP A 82 -1.66 16.78 5.16
N HIS A 83 -0.67 16.02 4.68
CA HIS A 83 -0.11 16.16 3.33
C HIS A 83 -0.82 15.29 2.27
N GLN A 84 -1.85 14.52 2.64
CA GLN A 84 -2.65 13.72 1.69
C GLN A 84 -3.07 14.47 0.42
N PRO A 85 -3.60 15.71 0.49
CA PRO A 85 -4.07 16.42 -0.70
C PRO A 85 -2.96 16.65 -1.74
N LEU A 86 -1.73 16.89 -1.29
CA LEU A 86 -0.58 17.06 -2.18
C LEU A 86 -0.21 15.73 -2.86
N ILE A 87 -0.24 14.63 -2.11
CA ILE A 87 0.06 13.29 -2.63
C ILE A 87 -1.00 12.80 -3.62
N ASP A 88 -2.27 13.10 -3.38
CA ASP A 88 -3.36 12.76 -4.31
C ASP A 88 -3.18 13.49 -5.65
N LEU A 89 -2.88 14.80 -5.60
CA LEU A 89 -2.56 15.59 -6.79
C LEU A 89 -1.34 15.05 -7.52
N TYR A 90 -0.28 14.68 -6.80
CA TYR A 90 0.91 14.09 -7.38
C TYR A 90 0.61 12.75 -8.07
N THR A 91 -0.13 11.87 -7.41
CA THR A 91 -0.50 10.54 -7.92
C THR A 91 -1.36 10.67 -9.18
N LYS A 92 -2.33 11.58 -9.16
CA LYS A 92 -3.16 11.90 -10.33
C LYS A 92 -2.30 12.41 -11.48
N ALA A 93 -1.38 13.36 -11.24
CA ALA A 93 -0.47 13.89 -12.25
C ALA A 93 0.48 12.83 -12.82
N ALA A 94 0.98 11.91 -11.99
CA ALA A 94 1.82 10.79 -12.42
C ALA A 94 1.05 9.81 -13.31
N HIS A 95 -0.22 9.51 -12.99
CA HIS A 95 -1.06 8.65 -13.83
C HIS A 95 -1.26 9.22 -15.25
N TRP A 96 -1.42 10.54 -15.39
CA TRP A 96 -1.55 11.19 -16.70
C TRP A 96 -0.29 11.11 -17.57
N ARG A 97 0.89 10.90 -16.97
CA ARG A 97 2.16 10.77 -17.72
C ARG A 97 2.41 9.38 -18.27
N SER A 98 1.69 8.37 -17.78
CA SER A 98 1.85 6.97 -18.18
C SER A 98 0.77 6.48 -19.15
N ALA A 99 -0.17 7.35 -19.53
CA ALA A 99 -1.25 7.09 -20.49
C ALA A 99 -0.91 7.70 -21.86
#